data_AF-A0A2E8UYF4-F1
#
_entry.id   AF-A0A2E8UYF4-F1
#
_cell.length_a   1.000
_cell.length_b   1.000
_cell.length_c   1.000
_cell.angle_alpha   90.00
_cell.angle_beta   90.00
_cell.angle_gamma   90.00
#
_symmetry.space_group_name_H-M   'P 1'
#
loop_
_entity.id
_entity.type
_entity.pdbx_description
1 polymer ?
#
loop_
_entity_poly.entity_id
_entity_poly.type
_entity_poly.pdbx_seq_one_letter_code
_entity_poly.pdbx_strand_id
1 'polypeptide(L)'
;MTDKPSVLFVCVHNAGRSQMAAAYLAHLSGGDIEVRSAGSAPGERVNPAAVEAMAEEGIDISAQTPKVLTTDAVQASDVVITMGCGDTCPVFPGKRYEDWELDDPAGKGVDSVRPIRDEIKTRVQALIDELLPT
;
A
#
# COMPACT_ATOMS: atom_id res chain seq x y z
N MET A 1 -14.92 -4.41 -21.96
CA MET A 1 -14.94 -4.43 -20.49
C MET A 1 -14.16 -3.21 -20.09
N THR A 2 -14.76 -2.28 -19.35
CA THR A 2 -13.99 -1.21 -18.73
C THR A 2 -13.21 -1.87 -17.59
N ASP A 3 -11.95 -2.20 -17.85
CA ASP A 3 -11.09 -2.80 -16.85
C ASP A 3 -10.95 -1.83 -15.68
N LYS A 4 -11.11 -2.34 -14.45
CA LYS A 4 -10.99 -1.53 -13.24
C LYS A 4 -9.56 -1.01 -13.12
N PRO A 5 -9.33 0.25 -12.69
CA PRO A 5 -7.98 0.72 -12.40
C PRO A 5 -7.31 -0.21 -11.39
N SER A 6 -6.00 -0.38 -11.52
CA SER A 6 -5.23 -1.27 -10.66
C SER A 6 -4.03 -0.57 -10.02
N VAL A 7 -3.86 -0.77 -8.72
CA VAL A 7 -2.83 -0.08 -7.92
C VAL A 7 -1.98 -1.09 -7.15
N LEU A 8 -0.66 -0.94 -7.24
CA LEU A 8 0.32 -1.69 -6.46
C LEU A 8 1.03 -0.77 -5.46
N PHE A 9 0.93 -1.09 -4.18
CA PHE A 9 1.70 -0.44 -3.11
C PHE A 9 2.94 -1.25 -2.76
N VAL A 10 4.11 -0.62 -2.80
CA VAL A 10 5.41 -1.26 -2.52
C VAL A 10 6.11 -0.57 -1.36
N CYS A 11 6.58 -1.35 -0.38
CA CYS A 11 7.53 -0.86 0.62
C CYS A 11 8.66 -1.89 0.82
N VAL A 12 9.53 -1.74 1.80
CA VAL A 12 10.62 -2.71 2.03
C VAL A 12 10.05 -4.07 2.46
N HIS A 13 9.35 -4.09 3.60
CA HIS A 13 8.98 -5.35 4.25
C HIS A 13 7.57 -5.87 3.92
N ASN A 14 6.75 -5.11 3.20
CA ASN A 14 5.31 -5.40 3.03
C ASN A 14 4.57 -5.76 4.32
N ALA A 15 4.96 -5.12 5.42
CA ALA A 15 4.46 -5.40 6.75
C ALA A 15 3.80 -4.18 7.42
N GLY A 16 3.92 -2.99 6.85
CA GLY A 16 3.40 -1.74 7.45
C GLY A 16 2.75 -0.85 6.42
N ARG A 17 3.47 0.18 5.95
CA ARG A 17 3.00 1.21 5.01
C ARG A 17 2.19 0.65 3.82
N SER A 18 2.75 -0.29 3.05
CA SER A 18 2.02 -0.85 1.90
C SER A 18 0.84 -1.74 2.26
N GLN A 19 0.80 -2.33 3.47
CA GLN A 19 -0.37 -3.08 3.95
C GLN A 19 -1.49 -2.13 4.35
N MET A 20 -1.17 -1.06 5.09
CA MET A 20 -2.14 -0.03 5.48
C MET A 20 -2.74 0.65 4.25
N ALA A 21 -1.91 1.03 3.28
CA ALA A 21 -2.36 1.66 2.04
C ALA A 21 -3.27 0.75 1.22
N ALA A 22 -2.89 -0.52 1.05
CA ALA A 22 -3.72 -1.48 0.32
C ALA A 22 -5.07 -1.72 1.01
N ALA A 23 -5.06 -1.84 2.34
CA ALA A 23 -6.28 -2.06 3.10
C ALA A 23 -7.21 -0.83 3.04
N TYR A 24 -6.68 0.39 3.14
CA TYR A 24 -7.47 1.60 2.95
C TYR A 24 -8.03 1.70 1.54
N LEU A 25 -7.23 1.46 0.49
CA LEU A 25 -7.70 1.56 -0.88
C LEU A 25 -8.81 0.56 -1.16
N ALA A 26 -8.66 -0.68 -0.71
CA ALA A 26 -9.68 -1.71 -0.85
C ALA A 26 -10.96 -1.36 -0.08
N HIS A 27 -10.84 -0.84 1.14
CA HIS A 27 -11.97 -0.47 1.98
C HIS A 27 -12.74 0.73 1.44
N LEU A 28 -12.03 1.79 1.05
CA LEU A 28 -12.62 3.07 0.63
C LEU A 28 -13.12 3.06 -0.82
N SER A 29 -12.49 2.29 -1.72
CA SER A 29 -12.94 2.19 -3.11
C SER A 29 -14.11 1.23 -3.32
N GLY A 30 -14.53 0.49 -2.29
CA GLY A 30 -15.63 -0.49 -2.41
C GLY A 30 -15.36 -1.61 -3.43
N GLY A 31 -14.10 -1.83 -3.82
CA GLY A 31 -13.71 -2.79 -4.85
C GLY A 31 -13.79 -2.29 -6.29
N ASP A 32 -13.98 -0.99 -6.51
CA ASP A 32 -13.93 -0.38 -7.85
C ASP A 32 -12.50 -0.22 -8.39
N ILE A 33 -11.50 -0.41 -7.52
CA ILE A 33 -10.06 -0.43 -7.87
C ILE A 33 -9.47 -1.78 -7.46
N GLU A 34 -8.70 -2.42 -8.34
CA GLU A 34 -7.91 -3.60 -8.00
C GLU A 34 -6.69 -3.21 -7.16
N VAL A 35 -6.48 -3.89 -6.04
CA VAL A 35 -5.43 -3.51 -5.09
C VAL A 35 -4.44 -4.62 -4.85
N ARG A 36 -3.15 -4.29 -4.91
CA ARG A 36 -2.02 -5.18 -4.61
C ARG A 36 -1.06 -4.50 -3.64
N SER A 37 -0.35 -5.29 -2.85
CA SER A 37 0.79 -4.82 -2.06
C SER A 37 1.95 -5.82 -2.12
N ALA A 38 3.18 -5.31 -2.08
CA ALA A 38 4.38 -6.14 -2.12
C ALA A 38 5.57 -5.48 -1.40
N GLY A 39 6.64 -6.26 -1.23
CA GLY A 39 7.85 -5.91 -0.50
C GLY A 39 9.12 -6.28 -1.27
N SER A 40 10.13 -5.42 -1.27
CA SER A 40 11.43 -5.75 -1.84
C SER A 40 12.20 -6.77 -1.00
N ALA A 41 12.01 -6.74 0.32
CA ALA A 41 12.54 -7.70 1.28
C ALA A 41 11.45 -8.03 2.31
N PRO A 42 10.46 -8.89 1.98
CA PRO A 42 9.29 -9.13 2.83
C PRO A 42 9.66 -9.58 4.24
N GLY A 43 8.97 -9.02 5.24
CA GLY A 43 9.06 -9.50 6.62
C GLY A 43 8.32 -10.82 6.82
N GLU A 44 8.51 -11.46 7.98
CA GLU A 44 7.85 -12.75 8.28
C GLU A 44 6.35 -12.61 8.53
N ARG A 45 5.90 -11.44 9.00
CA ARG A 45 4.50 -11.14 9.33
C ARG A 45 4.22 -9.65 9.20
N VAL A 46 2.94 -9.28 9.15
CA VAL A 46 2.51 -7.88 9.27
C VAL A 46 2.95 -7.33 10.61
N ASN A 47 3.39 -6.06 10.62
CA ASN A 47 3.81 -5.36 11.81
C ASN A 47 2.64 -5.27 12.79
N PRO A 48 2.74 -5.81 14.01
CA PRO A 48 1.67 -5.74 15.01
C PRO A 48 1.19 -4.31 15.29
N ALA A 49 2.09 -3.32 15.25
CA ALA A 49 1.72 -1.93 15.45
C ALA A 49 0.87 -1.37 14.28
N ALA A 50 1.07 -1.87 13.06
CA ALA A 50 0.20 -1.55 11.93
C ALA A 50 -1.16 -2.28 12.02
N VAL A 51 -1.17 -3.52 12.51
CA VAL A 51 -2.42 -4.25 12.79
C VAL A 51 -3.25 -3.48 13.82
N GLU A 52 -2.64 -3.08 14.93
CA GLU A 52 -3.29 -2.30 15.99
C GLU A 52 -3.82 -0.97 15.46
N ALA A 53 -2.98 -0.21 14.74
CA ALA A 53 -3.39 1.08 14.18
C ALA A 53 -4.54 0.97 13.18
N MET A 54 -4.59 -0.08 12.35
CA MET A 54 -5.71 -0.27 11.40
C MET A 54 -6.97 -0.81 12.08
N ALA A 55 -6.83 -1.62 13.12
CA ALA A 55 -7.97 -2.11 13.90
C ALA A 55 -8.73 -0.98 14.60
N GLU A 56 -8.04 0.10 15.02
CA GLU A 56 -8.67 1.33 15.53
C GLU A 56 -9.65 1.96 14.53
N GLU A 57 -9.41 1.77 13.22
CA GLU A 57 -10.23 2.27 12.12
C GLU A 57 -11.25 1.21 11.63
N GLY A 58 -11.36 0.07 12.33
CA GLY A 58 -12.25 -1.02 11.98
C GLY A 58 -11.77 -1.89 10.81
N ILE A 59 -10.48 -1.82 10.44
CA ILE A 59 -9.90 -2.58 9.33
C ILE A 59 -8.89 -3.59 9.87
N ASP A 60 -9.21 -4.88 9.77
CA ASP A 60 -8.30 -5.95 10.20
C ASP A 60 -7.34 -6.37 9.06
N ILE A 61 -6.04 -6.18 9.30
CA ILE A 61 -4.96 -6.62 8.40
C ILE A 61 -4.13 -7.78 8.96
N SER A 62 -4.53 -8.36 10.11
CA SER A 62 -3.75 -9.39 10.83
C SER A 62 -3.59 -10.69 10.03
N ALA A 63 -4.54 -11.02 9.17
CA ALA A 63 -4.52 -12.20 8.32
C ALA A 63 -3.71 -12.01 7.01
N GLN A 64 -3.18 -10.81 6.75
CA GLN A 64 -2.37 -10.57 5.56
C GLN A 64 -0.98 -11.18 5.72
N THR A 65 -0.42 -11.64 4.59
CA THR A 65 0.94 -12.18 4.54
C THR A 65 1.82 -11.26 3.71
N PRO A 66 2.96 -10.78 4.26
CA PRO A 66 3.94 -10.07 3.46
C PRO A 66 4.39 -10.89 2.25
N LYS A 67 4.42 -10.29 1.07
CA LYS A 67 4.74 -10.96 -0.18
C LYS A 67 5.81 -10.22 -0.97
N VAL A 68 6.60 -10.98 -1.73
CA VAL A 68 7.70 -10.44 -2.54
C VAL A 68 7.17 -9.64 -3.72
N LEU A 69 7.87 -8.55 -4.03
CA LEU A 69 7.66 -7.80 -5.26
C LEU A 69 8.05 -8.67 -6.46
N THR A 70 7.08 -8.93 -7.33
CA THR A 70 7.30 -9.64 -8.58
C THR A 70 7.11 -8.72 -9.77
N THR A 71 7.81 -9.03 -10.86
CA THR A 71 7.64 -8.35 -12.14
C THR A 71 6.18 -8.37 -12.61
N ASP A 72 5.52 -9.53 -12.48
CA ASP A 72 4.13 -9.71 -12.89
C ASP A 72 3.19 -8.79 -12.11
N ALA A 73 3.44 -8.57 -10.81
CA ALA A 73 2.63 -7.66 -10.00
C ALA A 73 2.73 -6.21 -10.50
N VAL A 74 3.93 -5.78 -10.93
CA VAL A 74 4.14 -4.46 -11.52
C VAL A 74 3.46 -4.38 -12.89
N GLN A 75 3.62 -5.42 -13.73
CA GLN A 75 3.00 -5.50 -15.05
C GLN A 75 1.48 -5.50 -15.01
N ALA A 76 0.88 -6.10 -13.99
CA ALA A 76 -0.57 -6.16 -13.81
C ALA A 76 -1.18 -4.89 -13.18
N SER A 77 -0.38 -3.86 -12.87
CA SER A 77 -0.84 -2.65 -12.18
C SER A 77 -0.70 -1.40 -13.04
N ASP A 78 -1.69 -0.52 -13.05
CA ASP A 78 -1.67 0.75 -13.80
C ASP A 78 -0.89 1.83 -13.06
N VAL A 79 -1.03 1.85 -11.73
CA VAL A 79 -0.33 2.75 -10.81
C VAL A 79 0.53 1.94 -9.84
N VAL A 80 1.79 2.34 -9.70
CA VAL A 80 2.75 1.74 -8.77
C VAL A 80 3.23 2.81 -7.81
N ILE A 81 2.96 2.60 -6.52
CA ILE A 81 3.25 3.56 -5.45
C ILE A 81 4.34 2.98 -4.56
N THR A 82 5.49 3.62 -4.53
CA THR A 82 6.63 3.25 -3.69
C THR A 82 6.60 4.00 -2.36
N MET A 83 7.03 3.33 -1.29
CA MET A 83 7.07 3.87 0.07
C MET A 83 8.38 3.45 0.74
N GLY A 84 9.48 4.06 0.31
CA GLY A 84 10.81 3.84 0.90
C GLY A 84 11.51 2.53 0.50
N CYS A 85 11.10 1.88 -0.60
CA CYS A 85 11.86 0.75 -1.18
C CYS A 85 12.98 1.20 -2.14
N GLY A 86 13.12 2.51 -2.38
CA GLY A 86 14.09 3.10 -3.32
C GLY A 86 13.96 2.53 -4.74
N ASP A 87 15.08 2.43 -5.44
CA ASP A 87 15.18 1.99 -6.84
C ASP A 87 14.99 0.47 -7.06
N THR A 88 14.48 -0.26 -6.05
CA THR A 88 14.32 -1.72 -6.16
C THR A 88 13.14 -2.12 -7.06
N CYS A 89 12.27 -1.16 -7.42
CA CYS A 89 11.11 -1.44 -8.27
C CYS A 89 11.50 -1.49 -9.76
N PRO A 90 11.24 -2.60 -10.46
CA PRO A 90 11.44 -2.64 -11.91
C PRO A 90 10.47 -1.66 -12.59
N VAL A 91 11.01 -0.81 -13.47
CA VAL A 91 10.25 0.22 -14.18
C VAL A 91 9.79 -0.31 -15.53
N PHE A 92 8.48 -0.23 -15.78
CA PHE A 92 7.85 -0.60 -17.04
C PHE A 92 7.24 0.64 -17.72
N PRO A 93 7.38 0.77 -19.05
CA PRO A 93 6.76 1.87 -19.78
C PRO A 93 5.24 1.78 -19.74
N GLY A 94 4.56 2.92 -19.81
CA GLY A 94 3.10 3.01 -19.88
C GLY A 94 2.37 2.86 -18.54
N LYS A 95 3.09 2.94 -17.41
CA LYS A 95 2.53 2.91 -16.06
C LYS A 95 2.82 4.20 -15.32
N ARG A 96 1.94 4.56 -14.40
CA ARG A 96 2.16 5.69 -13.49
C ARG A 96 2.97 5.21 -12.28
N TYR A 97 4.02 5.94 -11.94
CA TYR A 97 4.82 5.70 -10.76
C TYR A 97 4.74 6.91 -9.85
N GLU A 98 4.52 6.67 -8.56
CA GLU A 98 4.58 7.69 -7.51
C GLU A 98 5.48 7.22 -6.39
N ASP A 99 6.24 8.14 -5.80
CA ASP A 99 6.96 7.89 -4.57
C ASP A 99 6.32 8.65 -3.43
N TRP A 100 5.82 7.91 -2.45
CA TRP A 100 5.27 8.47 -1.23
C TRP A 100 6.34 8.43 -0.15
N GLU A 101 7.02 9.57 0.00
CA GLU A 101 7.90 9.80 1.15
C GLU A 101 7.05 9.79 2.42
N LEU A 102 7.29 8.75 3.23
CA LEU A 102 6.63 8.48 4.50
C LEU A 102 7.69 8.05 5.50
N ASP A 103 7.58 8.54 6.73
CA ASP A 103 8.46 8.13 7.83
C ASP A 103 8.48 6.61 8.01
N ASP A 104 9.62 6.06 8.46
CA ASP A 104 9.73 4.64 8.76
C ASP A 104 9.40 4.37 10.24
N PRO A 105 8.30 3.63 10.55
CA PRO A 105 7.95 3.29 11.91
C PRO A 105 8.58 1.97 12.37
N ALA A 106 9.53 1.41 11.61
CA ALA A 106 10.16 0.14 11.94
C ALA A 106 10.73 0.14 13.37
N GLY A 107 10.37 -0.89 14.15
CA GLY A 107 10.80 -1.03 15.54
C GLY A 107 10.13 -0.08 16.55
N LYS A 108 9.18 0.76 16.11
CA LYS A 108 8.40 1.65 16.99
C LYS A 108 7.01 1.07 17.30
N GLY A 109 6.41 1.54 18.39
CA GLY A 109 5.05 1.17 18.79
C GLY A 109 3.95 1.86 17.97
N VAL A 110 2.70 1.52 18.27
CA VAL A 110 1.49 2.02 17.57
C VAL A 110 1.43 3.54 17.51
N ASP A 111 1.87 4.25 18.55
CA ASP A 111 1.87 5.72 18.61
C ASP A 111 2.65 6.36 17.44
N SER A 112 3.74 5.72 17.00
CA SER A 112 4.52 6.19 15.85
C SER A 112 3.91 5.78 14.51
N VAL A 113 3.04 4.78 14.49
CA VAL A 113 2.36 4.30 13.27
C VAL A 113 1.12 5.14 12.96
N ARG A 114 0.37 5.60 13.97
CA ARG A 114 -0.84 6.42 13.76
C ARG A 114 -0.67 7.61 12.82
N PRO A 115 0.34 8.50 12.97
CA PRO A 115 0.49 9.63 12.04
C PRO A 115 0.73 9.17 10.61
N ILE A 116 1.50 8.08 10.41
CA ILE A 116 1.76 7.52 9.08
C ILE A 116 0.50 6.88 8.50
N ARG A 117 -0.30 6.19 9.32
CA ARG A 117 -1.60 5.64 8.95
C ARG A 117 -2.51 6.75 8.43
N ASP A 118 -2.63 7.85 9.18
CA ASP A 118 -3.53 8.96 8.85
C ASP A 118 -3.08 9.69 7.58
N GLU A 119 -1.76 9.84 7.39
CA GLU A 119 -1.20 10.37 6.15
C GLU A 119 -1.50 9.46 4.95
N ILE A 120 -1.28 8.14 5.10
CA ILE A 120 -1.60 7.16 4.07
C ILE A 120 -3.09 7.22 3.70
N LYS A 121 -3.99 7.30 4.69
CA LYS A 121 -5.43 7.42 4.45
C LYS A 121 -5.75 8.64 3.58
N THR A 122 -5.14 9.79 3.90
CA THR A 122 -5.33 11.04 3.15
C THR A 122 -4.86 10.90 1.70
N ARG A 123 -3.66 10.34 1.48
CA ARG A 123 -3.12 10.11 0.13
C ARG A 123 -3.93 9.10 -0.67
N VAL A 124 -4.42 8.03 -0.02
CA VAL A 124 -5.30 7.03 -0.64
C VAL A 124 -6.63 7.64 -1.08
N GLN A 125 -7.25 8.49 -0.25
CA GLN A 125 -8.50 9.16 -0.64
C GLN A 125 -8.30 10.04 -1.88
N ALA A 126 -7.23 10.82 -1.91
CA ALA A 126 -6.89 11.63 -3.09
C ALA A 126 -6.65 10.79 -4.34
N LEU A 127 -5.99 9.63 -4.20
CA LEU A 127 -5.79 8.69 -5.30
C LEU A 127 -7.11 8.12 -5.81
N ILE A 128 -8.06 7.78 -4.92
CA ILE A 128 -9.39 7.29 -5.31
C ILE A 128 -10.12 8.37 -6.11
N ASP A 129 -10.14 9.61 -5.61
CA ASP A 129 -10.85 10.72 -6.25
C ASP A 129 -10.29 11.01 -7.66
N GLU A 130 -8.99 10.75 -7.88
CA GLU A 130 -8.36 10.88 -9.19
C GLU A 130 -8.67 9.70 -10.13
N LEU A 131 -8.68 8.47 -9.63
CA LEU A 131 -8.88 7.27 -10.44
C LEU A 131 -10.36 6.99 -10.75
N LEU A 132 -11.26 7.47 -9.90
CA LEU A 132 -12.72 7.34 -10.05
C LEU A 132 -13.36 8.74 -10.10
N PRO A 133 -13.04 9.57 -11.12
CA PRO A 133 -13.65 10.88 -11.25
C PRO A 133 -15.15 10.72 -11.47
N THR A 134 -15.93 11.41 -10.64
CA THR A 134 -17.41 11.40 -10.68
C THR A 134 -17.94 12.15 -11.90
#